data_AF-C6CHF5-F1
#
_entry.id   AF-C6CHF5-F1
#
_cell.length_a   1.000
_cell.length_b   1.000
_cell.length_c   1.000
_cell.angle_alpha   90.00
_cell.angle_beta   90.00
_cell.angle_gamma   90.00
#
_symmetry.space_group_name_H-M   'P 1'
#
loop_
_entity.id
_entity.type
_entity.pdbx_description
1 polymer ?
#
loop_
_entity_poly.entity_id
_entity_poly.type
_entity_poly.pdbx_seq_one_letter_code
_entity_poly.pdbx_strand_id
1 'polypeptide(L)'
;MNALDVINAWVDGYDSFYFFLPDGPYGRPFDNQYSIDKIEMDEVGLNIYFKEGVVFCFYGDVEVMEDYDKLIISKFTKFKFEDVSEAARYYDYGEVILTRF
;
A
#
# COMPACT_ATOMS: atom_id res chain seq x y z
N MET A 1 15.16 3.84 -10.67
CA MET A 1 13.85 4.42 -10.31
C MET A 1 13.74 4.36 -8.82
N ASN A 2 13.31 5.45 -8.18
CA ASN A 2 13.00 5.41 -6.76
C ASN A 2 11.62 4.72 -6.58
N ALA A 3 11.28 4.34 -5.35
CA ALA A 3 10.01 3.67 -5.07
C ALA A 3 8.79 4.49 -5.54
N LEU A 4 8.83 5.82 -5.34
CA LEU A 4 7.75 6.72 -5.73
C LEU A 4 7.48 6.70 -7.25
N ASP A 5 8.52 6.70 -8.09
CA ASP A 5 8.40 6.63 -9.55
C ASP A 5 7.72 5.32 -9.98
N VAL A 6 8.10 4.20 -9.36
CA VAL A 6 7.50 2.88 -9.64
C VAL A 6 6.03 2.88 -9.26
N ILE A 7 5.68 3.37 -8.07
CA ILE A 7 4.27 3.40 -7.63
C ILE A 7 3.45 4.32 -8.53
N ASN A 8 3.93 5.51 -8.87
CA ASN A 8 3.19 6.44 -9.72
C ASN A 8 2.96 5.88 -11.13
N ALA A 9 3.98 5.29 -11.74
CA ALA A 9 3.82 4.60 -13.02
C ALA A 9 2.86 3.40 -12.89
N TRP A 10 2.88 2.73 -11.74
CA TRP A 10 2.03 1.58 -11.48
C TRP A 10 0.56 1.99 -11.28
N VAL A 11 0.28 3.16 -10.71
CA VAL A 11 -1.09 3.64 -10.47
C VAL A 11 -1.71 4.24 -11.74
N ASP A 12 -0.90 4.65 -12.73
CA ASP A 12 -1.39 5.34 -13.92
C ASP A 12 -2.40 4.49 -14.71
N GLY A 13 -3.59 5.04 -14.92
CA GLY A 13 -4.68 4.40 -15.65
C GLY A 13 -5.53 3.39 -14.86
N TYR A 14 -5.32 3.25 -13.54
CA TYR A 14 -6.12 2.38 -12.68
C TYR A 14 -6.71 3.15 -11.49
N ASP A 15 -8.01 2.97 -11.27
CA ASP A 15 -8.75 3.69 -10.22
C ASP A 15 -9.06 2.82 -9.00
N SER A 16 -8.93 1.49 -9.11
CA SER A 16 -9.37 0.54 -8.08
C SER A 16 -8.28 -0.46 -7.73
N PHE A 17 -8.04 -0.59 -6.43
CA PHE A 17 -7.04 -1.49 -5.86
C PHE A 17 -7.65 -2.34 -4.74
N TYR A 18 -7.18 -3.58 -4.67
CA TYR A 18 -7.37 -4.47 -3.54
C TYR A 18 -6.02 -4.74 -2.87
N PHE A 19 -6.01 -5.06 -1.58
CA PHE A 19 -4.76 -5.29 -0.89
C PHE A 19 -4.72 -6.48 0.06
N PHE A 20 -3.52 -7.06 0.14
CA PHE A 20 -3.12 -8.04 1.13
C PHE A 20 -2.15 -7.38 2.10
N LEU A 21 -2.46 -7.53 3.39
CA LEU A 21 -1.62 -7.11 4.49
C LEU A 21 -0.71 -8.27 4.90
N PRO A 22 0.28 -8.05 5.77
CA PRO A 22 1.21 -9.11 6.17
C PRO A 22 0.53 -10.32 6.86
N ASP A 23 -0.67 -10.12 7.42
CA ASP A 23 -1.49 -11.15 8.05
C ASP A 23 -2.59 -11.73 7.12
N GLY A 24 -2.66 -11.28 5.87
CA GLY A 24 -3.52 -11.85 4.84
C GLY A 24 -4.42 -10.84 4.10
N PRO A 25 -5.44 -11.33 3.38
CA PRO A 25 -6.34 -10.48 2.59
C PRO A 25 -7.12 -9.49 3.45
N TYR A 26 -7.26 -8.25 2.99
CA TYR A 26 -8.13 -7.27 3.66
C TYR A 26 -9.55 -7.28 3.08
N GLY A 27 -10.38 -8.13 3.69
CA GLY A 27 -11.76 -8.36 3.25
C GLY A 27 -11.83 -9.09 1.92
N ARG A 28 -12.69 -8.64 1.00
CA ARG A 28 -12.96 -9.37 -0.27
C ARG A 28 -12.73 -8.45 -1.48
N PRO A 29 -12.10 -8.94 -2.57
CA PRO A 29 -11.71 -8.12 -3.73
C PRO A 29 -12.82 -7.29 -4.38
N PHE A 30 -14.06 -7.80 -4.40
CA PHE A 30 -15.19 -7.11 -5.02
C PHE A 30 -16.03 -6.29 -4.04
N ASP A 31 -15.83 -6.50 -2.73
CA ASP A 31 -16.54 -5.76 -1.69
C ASP A 31 -15.70 -4.55 -1.21
N ASN A 32 -14.38 -4.60 -1.41
CA ASN A 32 -13.42 -3.63 -0.91
C ASN A 32 -12.50 -3.15 -2.05
N GLN A 33 -12.95 -2.10 -2.75
CA GLN A 33 -12.19 -1.41 -3.78
C GLN A 33 -11.73 -0.06 -3.23
N TYR A 34 -10.44 0.23 -3.39
CA TYR A 34 -9.83 1.44 -2.88
C TYR A 34 -9.21 2.25 -4.00
N SER A 35 -9.35 3.57 -3.93
CA SER A 35 -8.72 4.49 -4.88
C SER A 35 -7.60 5.25 -4.19
N ILE A 36 -6.41 5.26 -4.80
CA ILE A 36 -5.31 6.09 -4.30
C ILE A 36 -5.66 7.57 -4.49
N ASP A 37 -5.51 8.35 -3.43
CA ASP A 37 -5.66 9.81 -3.42
C ASP A 37 -4.30 10.48 -3.65
N LYS A 38 -3.31 10.10 -2.84
CA LYS A 38 -1.95 10.65 -2.93
C LYS A 38 -0.91 9.65 -2.39
N ILE A 39 0.32 9.81 -2.86
CA ILE A 39 1.49 9.07 -2.40
C ILE A 39 2.54 10.08 -1.99
N GLU A 40 3.10 9.92 -0.80
CA GLU A 40 4.15 10.77 -0.26
C GLU A 40 5.36 9.90 0.12
N MET A 41 6.56 10.35 -0.25
CA MET A 41 7.80 9.69 0.14
C MET A 41 8.77 10.74 0.68
N ASP A 42 9.30 10.49 1.87
CA ASP A 42 10.24 11.37 2.57
C ASP A 42 11.36 10.56 3.25
N GLU A 43 12.15 11.21 4.11
CA GLU A 43 13.24 10.56 4.85
C GLU A 43 12.75 9.53 5.89
N VAL A 44 11.48 9.59 6.29
CA VAL A 44 10.86 8.67 7.26
C VAL A 44 10.39 7.39 6.57
N GLY A 45 9.88 7.52 5.34
CA GLY A 45 9.53 6.39 4.50
C GLY A 45 8.49 6.73 3.43
N LEU A 46 7.50 5.85 3.28
CA LEU A 46 6.47 5.91 2.23
C LEU A 46 5.08 5.92 2.85
N ASN A 47 4.26 6.88 2.45
CA ASN A 47 2.85 6.95 2.80
C ASN A 47 1.97 6.84 1.54
N ILE A 48 0.97 5.97 1.59
CA ILE A 48 -0.06 5.84 0.55
C ILE A 48 -1.41 6.15 1.19
N TYR A 49 -2.10 7.14 0.64
CA TYR A 49 -3.39 7.59 1.13
C TYR A 49 -4.46 7.17 0.14
N PHE A 50 -5.53 6.56 0.64
CA PHE A 50 -6.68 6.15 -0.15
C PHE A 50 -7.88 7.05 0.14
N LYS A 51 -8.74 7.26 -0.85
CA LYS A 51 -9.91 8.14 -0.75
C LYS A 51 -10.93 7.65 0.28
N GLU A 52 -10.93 6.35 0.56
CA GLU A 52 -11.85 5.67 1.47
C GLU A 52 -11.42 5.80 2.94
N GLY A 53 -10.41 6.61 3.25
CA GLY A 53 -9.93 6.82 4.61
C GLY A 53 -8.96 5.76 5.11
N VAL A 54 -8.42 4.94 4.18
CA VAL A 54 -7.32 4.02 4.47
C VAL A 54 -5.99 4.74 4.26
N VAL A 55 -5.04 4.51 5.17
CA VAL A 55 -3.68 5.06 5.08
C VAL A 55 -2.66 3.98 5.38
N PHE A 56 -1.69 3.84 4.49
CA PHE A 56 -0.53 2.97 4.66
C PHE A 56 0.67 3.83 5.00
N CYS A 57 1.29 3.60 6.15
CA CYS A 57 2.54 4.24 6.53
C CYS A 57 3.64 3.20 6.67
N PHE A 58 4.60 3.22 5.75
CA PHE A 58 5.80 2.40 5.79
C PHE A 58 6.98 3.22 6.28
N TYR A 59 7.69 2.70 7.27
CA TYR A 59 8.83 3.35 7.91
C TYR A 59 10.13 2.64 7.55
N GLY A 60 11.19 3.42 7.29
CA GLY A 60 12.52 2.93 6.92
C GLY A 60 12.67 2.64 5.42
N ASP A 61 13.69 1.86 5.08
CA ASP A 61 14.01 1.55 3.69
C ASP A 61 13.00 0.58 3.07
N VAL A 62 12.05 1.11 2.31
CA VAL A 62 11.07 0.33 1.55
C VAL A 62 11.62 -0.12 0.21
N GLU A 63 11.39 -1.40 -0.11
CA GLU A 63 11.54 -1.94 -1.46
C GLU A 63 10.17 -2.05 -2.11
N VAL A 64 10.07 -1.60 -3.36
CA VAL A 64 8.85 -1.68 -4.16
C VAL A 64 9.15 -2.41 -5.47
N MET A 65 8.37 -3.45 -5.74
CA MET A 65 8.49 -4.29 -6.92
C MET A 65 7.13 -4.38 -7.63
N GLU A 66 7.13 -4.15 -8.94
CA GLU A 66 5.98 -4.45 -9.80
C GLU A 66 6.08 -5.89 -10.30
N ASP A 67 5.00 -6.64 -10.17
CA ASP A 67 4.82 -7.99 -10.72
C ASP A 67 3.46 -8.06 -11.43
N TYR A 68 3.45 -7.78 -12.74
CA TYR A 68 2.25 -7.68 -13.58
C TYR A 68 1.18 -6.71 -13.03
N ASP A 69 0.10 -7.26 -12.48
CA ASP A 69 -1.04 -6.54 -11.90
C ASP A 69 -0.84 -6.21 -10.42
N LYS A 70 0.32 -6.54 -9.86
CA LYS A 70 0.63 -6.39 -8.44
C LYS A 70 1.74 -5.40 -8.17
N LEU A 71 1.63 -4.72 -7.05
CA LEU A 71 2.70 -3.97 -6.42
C LEU A 71 3.03 -4.64 -5.09
N ILE A 72 4.27 -5.06 -4.93
CA ILE A 72 4.75 -5.70 -3.71
C ILE A 72 5.64 -4.69 -2.99
N ILE A 73 5.27 -4.37 -1.75
CA ILE A 73 6.00 -3.45 -0.87
C ILE A 73 6.56 -4.27 0.29
N SER A 74 7.89 -4.24 0.46
CA SER A 74 8.60 -5.07 1.43
C SER A 74 9.79 -4.33 2.06
N LYS A 75 10.52 -5.03 2.94
CA LYS A 75 11.73 -4.55 3.65
C LYS A 75 11.58 -3.31 4.54
N PHE A 76 10.36 -2.79 4.69
CA PHE A 76 10.06 -1.78 5.69
C PHE A 76 10.47 -2.25 7.09
N THR A 77 10.91 -1.32 7.93
CA THR A 77 11.18 -1.58 9.36
C THR A 77 9.88 -1.70 10.15
N LYS A 78 8.88 -0.90 9.77
CA LYS A 78 7.55 -0.92 10.36
C LYS A 78 6.52 -0.53 9.32
N PHE A 79 5.37 -1.18 9.37
CA PHE A 79 4.19 -0.83 8.63
C PHE A 79 3.06 -0.55 9.60
N LYS A 80 2.41 0.61 9.44
CA LYS A 80 1.18 0.99 10.14
C LYS A 80 0.06 1.05 9.10
N PHE A 81 -0.98 0.27 9.36
CA PHE A 81 -2.23 0.28 8.62
C PHE A 81 -3.29 1.03 9.42
N GLU A 82 -3.86 2.07 8.84
CA GLU A 82 -5.00 2.81 9.41
C GLU A 82 -6.21 2.67 8.50
N ASP A 83 -7.34 2.30 9.10
CA ASP A 83 -8.66 2.36 8.48
C ASP A 83 -9.59 3.08 9.48
N VAL A 84 -10.38 4.05 8.99
CA VAL A 84 -11.33 4.80 9.83
C VAL A 84 -12.34 3.93 10.57
N SER A 85 -12.60 2.72 10.08
CA SER A 85 -13.59 1.79 10.63
C SER A 85 -13.01 0.84 11.68
N GLU A 86 -11.68 0.75 11.82
CA GLU A 86 -11.01 -0.25 12.65
C GLU A 86 -9.86 0.33 13.48
N ALA A 87 -9.38 -0.43 14.47
CA ALA A 87 -8.17 -0.05 15.19
C ALA A 87 -6.94 -0.17 14.29
N ALA A 88 -6.01 0.77 14.42
CA ALA A 88 -4.75 0.72 13.66
C ALA A 88 -3.98 -0.58 13.94
N ARG A 89 -3.44 -1.16 12.87
CA ARG A 89 -2.62 -2.38 12.92
C ARG A 89 -1.16 -2.05 12.62
N TYR A 90 -0.27 -2.82 13.23
CA TYR A 90 1.17 -2.60 13.14
C TYR A 90 1.88 -3.91 12.84
N TYR A 91 2.83 -3.84 11.91
CA TYR A 91 3.64 -4.98 11.47
C TYR A 91 5.10 -4.53 11.41
N ASP A 92 6.01 -5.39 11.82
CA ASP A 92 7.46 -5.18 11.77
C ASP A 92 8.16 -6.18 10.83
N TYR A 93 7.37 -6.97 10.08
CA TYR A 93 7.83 -7.87 9.04
C TYR A 93 6.72 -8.14 8.00
N GLY A 94 7.10 -8.82 6.92
CA GLY A 94 6.19 -9.31 5.88
C GLY A 94 6.15 -8.40 4.65
N GLU A 95 5.08 -8.55 3.87
CA GLU A 95 4.88 -7.85 2.61
C GLU A 95 3.46 -7.29 2.56
N VAL A 96 3.32 -6.13 1.92
CA VAL A 96 2.02 -5.58 1.54
C VAL A 96 1.91 -5.68 0.03
N ILE A 97 0.80 -6.26 -0.44
CA ILE A 97 0.56 -6.44 -1.87
C ILE A 97 -0.67 -5.62 -2.26
N LEU A 98 -0.51 -4.73 -3.23
CA LEU A 98 -1.62 -4.08 -3.93
C LEU A 98 -1.88 -4.82 -5.24
N THR A 99 -3.14 -4.97 -5.62
CA THR A 99 -3.56 -5.58 -6.90
C THR A 99 -4.50 -4.63 -7.60
N ARG A 100 -4.22 -4.33 -8.88
CA ARG A 100 -5.05 -3.46 -9.73
C ARG A 100 -6.28 -4.20 -10.24
N PHE A 101 -7.40 -3.49 -10.37
CA PHE A 101 -8.64 -3.98 -11.00
C PHE A 101 -9.09 -3.06 -12.14
#